data_AF-A0A8T6ZYL5-F1
#
_entry.id   AF-A0A8T6ZYL5-F1
#
_cell.length_a   1.000
_cell.length_b   1.000
_cell.length_c   1.000
_cell.angle_alpha   90.00
_cell.angle_beta   90.00
_cell.angle_gamma   90.00
#
_symmetry.space_group_name_H-M   'P 1'
#
loop_
_entity.id
_entity.type
_entity.pdbx_description
1 polymer ?
#
loop_
_entity_poly.entity_id
_entity_poly.type
_entity_poly.pdbx_seq_one_letter_code
_entity_poly.pdbx_strand_id
1 'polypeptide(L)'
;TWANYWRSGQNSWVGWNSPNNGVGRGAKELGMELAQTRQFSECQVKKAFEKVCHRSPNGAADVQAVTNIANSFEANNRSMKRVFAETAAYCMGN
;
A
#
# COMPACT_ATOMS: atom_id res chain seq x y z
N THR A 1 -3.42 19.87 17.11
CA THR A 1 -3.39 19.59 15.65
C THR A 1 -1.97 19.20 15.27
N TRP A 2 -1.72 18.69 14.07
CA TRP A 2 -0.38 18.32 13.61
C TRP A 2 -0.17 18.72 12.15
N ALA A 3 1.11 18.82 11.76
CA ALA A 3 1.57 19.03 10.39
C ALA A 3 2.68 18.00 10.07
N ASN A 4 2.62 17.41 8.88
CA ASN A 4 3.50 16.34 8.41
C ASN A 4 4.59 16.92 7.51
N TYR A 5 5.73 17.27 8.13
CA TYR A 5 6.91 17.75 7.42
C TYR A 5 7.64 16.67 6.61
N TRP A 6 7.33 15.39 6.82
CA TRP A 6 7.96 14.28 6.09
C TRP A 6 7.45 14.13 4.66
N ARG A 7 6.40 14.88 4.29
CA ARG A 7 5.96 14.97 2.89
C ARG A 7 7.00 15.55 1.95
N SER A 8 7.92 16.35 2.48
CA SER A 8 8.97 17.04 1.72
C SER A 8 10.37 16.49 2.02
N GLY A 9 11.30 16.74 1.10
CA GLY A 9 12.71 16.36 1.26
C GLY A 9 12.90 14.85 1.20
N GLN A 10 13.79 14.33 2.04
CA GLN A 10 14.24 12.93 1.97
C GLN A 10 13.16 11.89 2.26
N ASN A 11 12.02 12.26 2.84
CA ASN A 11 10.94 11.32 3.18
C ASN A 11 9.78 11.35 2.16
N SER A 12 9.90 12.12 1.08
CA SER A 12 8.86 12.24 0.06
C SER A 12 8.64 10.95 -0.73
N TRP A 13 9.67 10.10 -0.87
CA TRP A 13 9.62 8.82 -1.59
C TRP A 13 8.62 7.82 -0.98
N VAL A 14 8.17 8.03 0.26
CA VAL A 14 7.13 7.24 0.92
C VAL A 14 5.79 7.29 0.14
N GLY A 15 5.59 8.33 -0.68
CA GLY A 15 4.44 8.48 -1.57
C GLY A 15 3.18 8.88 -0.82
N TRP A 16 3.20 10.07 -0.22
CA TRP A 16 2.11 10.58 0.62
C TRP A 16 0.88 10.99 -0.21
N ASN A 17 -0.22 10.21 -0.13
CA ASN A 17 -1.45 10.42 -0.92
C ASN A 17 -2.66 10.90 -0.09
N SER A 18 -2.46 11.44 1.12
CA SER A 18 -3.57 11.79 2.01
C SER A 18 -4.29 13.09 1.63
N PRO A 19 -5.62 13.18 1.81
CA PRO A 19 -6.48 14.27 1.33
C PRO A 19 -6.27 15.59 2.07
N ASN A 20 -5.69 15.57 3.28
CA ASN A 20 -5.60 16.74 4.13
C ASN A 20 -4.29 17.53 3.96
N ASN A 21 -3.59 17.37 2.84
CA ASN A 21 -2.36 18.11 2.51
C ASN A 21 -1.30 18.10 3.63
N GLY A 22 -1.21 17.00 4.38
CA GLY A 22 -0.23 16.86 5.46
C GLY A 22 -0.57 17.62 6.73
N VAL A 23 -1.83 17.97 6.99
CA VAL A 23 -2.26 18.48 8.30
C VAL A 23 -3.42 17.65 8.84
N GLY A 24 -3.61 17.66 10.15
CA GLY A 24 -4.76 16.98 10.75
C GLY A 24 -4.90 17.14 12.26
N ARG A 25 -5.87 16.43 12.82
CA ARG A 25 -6.32 16.52 14.20
C ARG A 25 -6.42 15.13 14.83
N GLY A 26 -5.64 14.93 15.89
CA GLY A 26 -5.66 13.71 16.69
C GLY A 26 -5.06 12.49 15.98
N ALA A 27 -5.06 11.38 16.70
CA ALA A 27 -4.41 10.13 16.27
C ALA A 27 -5.13 9.45 15.08
N LYS A 28 -6.45 9.59 14.98
CA LYS A 28 -7.23 9.01 13.87
C LYS A 28 -6.76 9.54 12.52
N GLU A 29 -6.71 10.87 12.38
CA GLU A 29 -6.28 11.49 11.12
C GLU A 29 -4.81 11.24 10.82
N LEU A 30 -3.97 11.19 11.87
CA LEU A 30 -2.56 10.81 11.71
C LEU A 30 -2.42 9.37 11.17
N GLY A 31 -3.23 8.45 11.67
CA GLY A 31 -3.27 7.07 11.17
C GLY A 31 -3.71 7.00 9.71
N MET A 32 -4.69 7.80 9.30
CA MET A 32 -5.11 7.88 7.89
C MET A 32 -3.99 8.42 6.99
N GLU A 33 -3.27 9.46 7.44
CA GLU A 33 -2.12 10.03 6.71
C GLU A 33 -1.05 8.96 6.42
N LEU A 34 -0.71 8.14 7.43
CA LEU A 34 0.27 7.06 7.30
C LEU A 34 -0.24 5.90 6.44
N ALA A 35 -1.50 5.49 6.63
CA ALA A 35 -2.11 4.38 5.91
C ALA A 35 -2.42 4.68 4.43
N GLN A 36 -2.42 5.96 4.05
CA GLN A 36 -2.62 6.37 2.66
C GLN A 36 -1.31 6.50 1.87
N THR A 37 -0.16 6.20 2.47
CA THR A 37 1.12 6.21 1.76
C THR A 37 1.23 5.06 0.76
N ARG A 38 1.95 5.31 -0.35
CA ARG A 38 2.24 4.28 -1.35
C ARG A 38 2.99 3.10 -0.74
N GLN A 39 3.99 3.39 0.10
CA GLN A 39 4.77 2.35 0.77
C GLN A 39 3.91 1.48 1.69
N PHE A 40 2.89 2.04 2.35
CA PHE A 40 1.92 1.23 3.10
C PHE A 40 1.18 0.26 2.18
N SER A 41 0.64 0.74 1.05
CA SER A 41 -0.05 -0.11 0.07
C SER A 41 0.82 -1.27 -0.41
N GLU A 42 2.05 -0.99 -0.85
CA GLU A 42 2.98 -2.01 -1.34
C GLU A 42 3.35 -3.03 -0.25
N CYS A 43 3.57 -2.58 0.97
CA CYS A 43 3.88 -3.46 2.10
C CYS A 43 2.72 -4.39 2.46
N GLN A 44 1.48 -3.88 2.46
CA GLN A 44 0.31 -4.72 2.76
C GLN A 44 0.09 -5.77 1.67
N VAL A 45 0.23 -5.38 0.40
CA VAL A 45 0.12 -6.31 -0.72
C VAL A 45 1.23 -7.35 -0.68
N LYS A 46 2.48 -6.97 -0.41
CA LYS A 46 3.59 -7.92 -0.26
C LYS A 46 3.34 -8.94 0.86
N LYS A 47 2.79 -8.51 2.00
CA LYS A 47 2.42 -9.43 3.10
C LYS A 47 1.31 -10.40 2.67
N ALA A 48 0.29 -9.91 1.96
CA ALA A 48 -0.77 -10.77 1.44
C ALA A 48 -0.21 -11.77 0.42
N PHE A 49 0.69 -11.32 -0.46
CA PHE A 49 1.44 -12.15 -1.40
C PHE A 49 2.17 -13.29 -0.71
N GLU A 50 2.99 -12.99 0.29
CA GLU A 50 3.75 -14.00 1.03
C GLU A 50 2.84 -15.03 1.73
N LYS A 51 1.66 -14.60 2.20
CA LYS A 51 0.70 -15.48 2.86
C LYS A 51 -0.06 -16.39 1.91
N VAL A 52 -0.39 -15.91 0.72
CA VAL A 52 -1.21 -16.64 -0.26
C VAL A 52 -0.36 -17.49 -1.18
N CYS A 53 0.80 -16.97 -1.59
CA CYS A 53 1.69 -17.62 -2.55
C CYS A 53 2.77 -18.46 -1.87
N HIS A 54 2.87 -18.40 -0.54
CA HIS A 54 3.86 -19.10 0.28
C HIS A 54 5.33 -18.82 -0.10
N ARG A 55 5.59 -17.67 -0.73
CA ARG A 55 6.91 -17.21 -1.17
C ARG A 55 6.93 -15.69 -1.23
N SER A 56 8.11 -15.09 -1.09
CA SER A 56 8.28 -13.66 -1.39
C SER A 56 8.21 -13.42 -2.91
N PRO A 57 7.81 -12.20 -3.33
CA PRO A 57 7.92 -11.79 -4.73
C PRO A 57 9.36 -11.94 -5.23
N ASN A 58 9.56 -12.69 -6.32
CA ASN A 58 10.87 -12.96 -6.90
C ASN A 58 10.85 -12.74 -8.42
N GLY A 59 11.70 -11.85 -8.90
CA GLY A 59 11.78 -11.48 -10.31
C GLY A 59 10.72 -10.46 -10.74
N ALA A 60 10.80 -10.07 -12.02
CA ALA A 60 10.05 -8.92 -12.54
C ALA A 60 8.52 -9.13 -12.51
N ALA A 61 8.04 -10.35 -12.80
CA ALA A 61 6.61 -10.64 -12.88
C ALA A 61 5.90 -10.45 -11.53
N ASP A 62 6.47 -10.97 -10.43
CA ASP A 62 5.86 -10.83 -9.11
C ASP A 62 5.92 -9.40 -8.59
N VAL A 63 7.03 -8.70 -8.83
CA VAL A 63 7.18 -7.29 -8.47
C VAL A 63 6.13 -6.45 -9.21
N GLN A 64 5.90 -6.75 -10.49
CA GLN A 64 4.86 -6.10 -11.27
C GLN A 64 3.46 -6.46 -10.77
N ALA A 65 3.21 -7.72 -10.40
CA ALA A 65 1.94 -8.14 -9.80
C ALA A 65 1.65 -7.40 -8.49
N VAL A 66 2.62 -7.33 -7.57
CA VAL A 66 2.49 -6.56 -6.32
C VAL A 66 2.20 -5.09 -6.61
N THR A 67 2.89 -4.49 -7.58
CA THR A 67 2.67 -3.09 -7.99
C THR A 67 1.25 -2.87 -8.51
N ASN A 68 0.76 -3.77 -9.37
CA ASN A 68 -0.58 -3.71 -9.96
C ASN A 68 -1.66 -3.89 -8.90
N ILE A 69 -1.50 -4.87 -8.00
CA ILE A 69 -2.44 -5.12 -6.91
C ILE A 69 -2.42 -3.95 -5.91
N ALA A 70 -1.27 -3.30 -5.67
CA ALA A 70 -1.20 -2.09 -4.85
C ALA A 70 -1.92 -0.91 -5.50
N ASN A 71 -1.84 -0.75 -6.82
CA ASN A 71 -2.63 0.26 -7.54
C ASN A 71 -4.14 -0.03 -7.42
N SER A 72 -4.52 -1.29 -7.58
CA SER A 72 -5.91 -1.75 -7.39
C SER A 72 -6.39 -1.49 -5.97
N PHE A 73 -5.57 -1.79 -4.96
CA PHE A 73 -5.85 -1.51 -3.56
C PHE A 73 -6.14 -0.02 -3.33
N GLU A 74 -5.29 0.86 -3.83
CA GLU A 74 -5.49 2.31 -3.68
C GLU A 74 -6.75 2.83 -4.38
N ALA A 75 -7.07 2.29 -5.56
CA ALA A 75 -8.25 2.66 -6.35
C ALA A 75 -9.57 2.09 -5.78
N ASN A 76 -9.52 0.97 -5.08
CA ASN A 76 -10.70 0.24 -4.60
C ASN A 76 -10.89 0.39 -3.08
N ASN A 77 -10.89 1.63 -2.59
CA ASN A 77 -11.12 1.96 -1.17
C ASN A 77 -10.18 1.24 -0.19
N ARG A 78 -8.99 0.82 -0.64
CA ARG A 78 -8.01 0.10 0.20
C ARG A 78 -8.61 -1.14 0.86
N SER A 79 -9.38 -1.91 0.09
CA SER A 79 -9.98 -3.17 0.56
C SER A 79 -8.97 -4.33 0.54
N MET A 80 -8.56 -4.79 1.73
CA MET A 80 -7.70 -5.98 1.83
C MET A 80 -8.37 -7.25 1.29
N LYS A 81 -9.70 -7.36 1.34
CA LYS A 81 -10.42 -8.50 0.74
C LYS A 81 -10.09 -8.65 -0.74
N ARG A 82 -10.00 -7.52 -1.45
CA ARG A 82 -9.64 -7.49 -2.87
C ARG A 82 -8.18 -7.88 -3.09
N VAL A 83 -7.26 -7.38 -2.26
CA VAL A 83 -5.84 -7.76 -2.31
C VAL A 83 -5.68 -9.27 -2.20
N PHE A 84 -6.32 -9.90 -1.22
CA PHE A 84 -6.27 -11.36 -1.06
C PHE A 84 -6.85 -12.09 -2.28
N ALA A 85 -7.96 -11.62 -2.83
CA ALA A 85 -8.57 -12.22 -4.03
C ALA A 85 -7.68 -12.12 -5.28
N GLU A 86 -7.14 -10.93 -5.57
CA GLU A 86 -6.26 -10.72 -6.73
C GLU A 86 -4.93 -11.46 -6.58
N THR A 87 -4.39 -11.52 -5.37
CA THR A 87 -3.18 -12.29 -5.07
C THR A 87 -3.42 -13.79 -5.25
N ALA A 88 -4.55 -14.32 -4.79
CA ALA A 88 -4.91 -15.72 -4.97
C ALA A 88 -5.07 -16.04 -6.47
N ALA A 89 -5.73 -15.18 -7.23
CA ALA A 89 -5.86 -15.35 -8.68
C ALA A 89 -4.49 -15.38 -9.39
N TYR A 90 -3.56 -14.51 -9.00
CA TYR A 90 -2.20 -14.51 -9.55
C TYR A 90 -1.42 -15.79 -9.20
N CYS A 91 -1.51 -16.25 -7.95
CA CYS A 91 -0.72 -17.38 -7.46
C CYS A 91 -1.29 -18.77 -7.78
N MET A 92 -2.56 -18.85 -8.19
CA MET A 92 -3.11 -20.08 -8.78
C MET A 92 -2.70 -20.26 -10.26
N GLY A 93 -2.25 -19.20 -10.93
CA GLY A 93 -1.95 -19.18 -12.36
C GLY A 93 -0.53 -19.60 -12.76
N ASN A 94 0.26 -20.14 -11.82
CA ASN A 94 1.60 -20.68 -12.04
C ASN A 94 1.78 -22.01 -11.30
#